data_AF-A0A8J4BPE3-F1
#
_entry.id   AF-A0A8J4BPE3-F1
#
_cell.length_a   1.000
_cell.length_b   1.000
_cell.length_c   1.000
_cell.angle_alpha   90.00
_cell.angle_beta   90.00
_cell.angle_gamma   90.00
#
_symmetry.space_group_name_H-M   'P 1'
#
loop_
_entity.id
_entity.type
_entity.pdbx_description
1 polymer ?
#
loop_
_entity_poly.entity_id
_entity_poly.type
_entity_poly.pdbx_seq_one_letter_code
_entity_poly.pdbx_strand_id
1 'polypeptide(L)'
;RYVSLKLGTPAGLVSGVLRRSLNPKARLLHYFAPPSENPLEGCEANQQQQQCQPMQLQQQQQQQQQKASGGAEGLSSATGDKEDEQQAWCGLHTDHSSLTGLTAAMYLDGQGREVPSPDPEAGLYIRDRSGVFVRAGIPPDCIAFQVR
;
A
#
# COMPACT_ATOMS: atom_id res chain seq x y z
N ARG A 1 -3.10 22.82 12.00
CA ARG A 1 -2.30 23.93 11.43
C ARG A 1 -2.21 23.70 9.92
N TYR A 2 -2.84 24.53 9.10
CA TYR A 2 -2.85 24.36 7.64
C TYR A 2 -1.48 24.71 7.03
N VAL A 3 -1.01 23.83 6.13
CA VAL A 3 0.21 24.01 5.34
C VAL A 3 -0.11 24.98 4.20
N SER A 4 -0.02 26.30 4.41
CA SER A 4 0.00 27.24 3.26
C SER A 4 0.45 28.67 3.56
N LEU A 5 0.46 29.18 4.79
CA LEU A 5 0.77 30.61 4.99
C LEU A 5 2.27 30.94 5.00
N LYS A 6 3.15 29.95 5.18
CA LYS A 6 4.60 30.19 5.32
C LYS A 6 5.38 30.28 4.01
N LEU A 7 4.78 29.93 2.86
CA LEU A 7 5.48 29.83 1.57
C LEU A 7 5.24 31.03 0.63
N GLY A 8 4.64 32.13 1.13
CA GLY A 8 4.30 33.30 0.29
C GLY A 8 3.27 33.00 -0.80
N THR A 9 2.60 31.86 -0.73
CA THR A 9 1.61 31.44 -1.72
C THR A 9 0.29 32.17 -1.49
N PRO A 10 -0.39 32.65 -2.55
CA PRO A 10 -1.68 33.32 -2.41
C PRO A 10 -2.67 32.45 -1.65
N ALA A 11 -3.41 33.07 -0.73
CA ALA A 11 -4.44 32.39 0.04
C ALA A 11 -5.42 31.67 -0.90
N GLY A 12 -5.73 30.41 -0.60
CA GLY A 12 -6.68 29.61 -1.38
C GLY A 12 -6.10 28.95 -2.65
N LEU A 13 -4.81 29.12 -2.98
CA LEU A 13 -4.21 28.47 -4.15
C LEU A 13 -4.39 26.95 -4.13
N VAL A 14 -3.99 26.29 -3.04
CA VAL A 14 -4.11 24.82 -2.90
C VAL A 14 -5.56 24.37 -3.01
N SER A 15 -6.48 25.04 -2.31
CA SER A 15 -7.92 24.76 -2.43
C SER A 15 -8.42 24.95 -3.86
N GLY A 16 -7.95 25.98 -4.57
CA GLY A 16 -8.29 26.23 -5.97
C GLY A 16 -7.77 25.14 -6.90
N VAL A 17 -6.55 24.67 -6.70
CA VAL A 17 -5.97 23.54 -7.46
C VAL A 17 -6.77 22.26 -7.21
N LEU A 18 -7.07 21.95 -5.96
CA LEU A 18 -7.84 20.76 -5.59
C LEU A 18 -9.26 20.80 -6.17
N ARG A 19 -9.97 21.94 -6.08
CA ARG A 19 -11.33 22.10 -6.62
C ARG A 19 -11.41 21.98 -8.14
N ARG A 20 -10.34 22.32 -8.86
CA ARG A 20 -10.26 22.21 -10.33
C ARG A 20 -9.67 20.90 -10.81
N SER A 21 -9.27 20.01 -9.89
CA SER A 21 -8.71 18.71 -10.27
C SER A 21 -9.78 17.89 -10.99
N LEU A 22 -9.48 17.49 -12.23
CA LEU A 22 -10.38 16.68 -13.05
C LEU A 22 -10.25 15.18 -12.78
N ASN A 23 -9.27 14.78 -11.99
CA ASN A 23 -8.89 13.38 -11.82
C ASN A 23 -8.75 12.96 -10.34
N PRO A 24 -9.70 13.28 -9.45
CA PRO A 24 -9.69 12.69 -8.11
C PRO A 24 -9.86 11.18 -8.24
N LYS A 25 -9.00 10.43 -7.55
CA LYS A 25 -9.08 8.97 -7.49
C LYS A 25 -9.07 8.54 -6.03
N ALA A 26 -9.86 7.52 -5.73
CA ALA A 26 -9.87 6.86 -4.44
C ALA A 26 -9.56 5.38 -4.65
N ARG A 27 -8.85 4.79 -3.69
CA ARG A 27 -8.57 3.36 -3.65
C ARG A 27 -9.12 2.82 -2.33
N LEU A 28 -10.01 1.84 -2.42
CA LEU A 28 -10.35 0.99 -1.29
C LEU A 28 -9.44 -0.24 -1.37
N LEU A 29 -8.66 -0.48 -0.33
CA LEU A 29 -7.71 -1.59 -0.26
C LEU A 29 -8.27 -2.63 0.71
N HIS A 30 -8.29 -3.89 0.27
CA HIS A 30 -8.68 -5.03 1.09
C HIS A 30 -7.57 -6.07 0.97
N TYR A 31 -6.97 -6.42 2.10
CA TYR A 31 -5.97 -7.48 2.20
C TYR A 31 -6.58 -8.64 2.98
N PHE A 32 -6.43 -9.85 2.46
CA PHE A 32 -6.91 -11.05 3.15
C PHE A 32 -5.90 -11.46 4.21
N ALA A 33 -6.37 -12.07 5.29
CA ALA A 33 -5.47 -12.68 6.25
C ALA A 33 -4.60 -13.74 5.53
N PRO A 34 -3.29 -13.83 5.83
CA PRO A 34 -2.48 -14.92 5.33
C PRO A 34 -3.09 -16.25 5.81
N PRO A 35 -3.03 -17.32 5.00
CA PRO A 35 -3.50 -18.62 5.43
C PRO A 35 -2.72 -19.05 6.67
N SER A 36 -3.41 -19.57 7.69
CA SER A 36 -2.74 -20.14 8.86
C SER A 36 -1.84 -21.29 8.43
N GLU A 37 -0.63 -21.38 8.98
CA GLU A 37 0.30 -22.49 8.69
C GLU A 37 -0.26 -23.87 9.08
N ASN A 38 -1.38 -23.91 9.83
CA ASN A 38 -2.16 -25.11 10.11
C ASN A 38 -3.65 -24.87 9.80
N PRO A 39 -4.17 -25.35 8.65
CA PRO A 39 -5.57 -25.17 8.25
C PRO A 39 -6.61 -25.99 9.04
N LEU A 40 -6.22 -26.78 10.03
CA LEU A 40 -7.06 -27.83 10.62
C LEU A 40 -7.61 -27.55 12.03
N GLU A 41 -7.33 -26.40 12.64
CA GLU A 41 -7.93 -26.04 13.93
C GLU A 41 -8.66 -24.71 13.86
N GLY A 42 -9.93 -24.74 13.48
CA GLY A 42 -10.84 -23.62 13.72
C GLY A 42 -11.88 -23.39 12.63
N CYS A 43 -13.11 -23.80 12.94
CA CYS A 43 -14.41 -23.46 12.33
C CYS A 43 -14.75 -24.01 10.92
N GLU A 44 -15.94 -24.60 10.87
CA GLU A 44 -16.56 -25.32 9.76
C GLU A 44 -16.61 -24.48 8.47
N ALA A 45 -15.87 -24.93 7.45
CA ALA A 45 -15.92 -24.36 6.11
C ALA A 45 -17.28 -24.65 5.46
N ASN A 46 -18.13 -23.63 5.38
CA ASN A 46 -19.34 -23.70 4.57
C ASN A 46 -18.94 -23.72 3.07
N GLN A 47 -19.41 -24.73 2.33
CA GLN A 47 -18.95 -25.15 1.01
C GLN A 47 -19.34 -24.22 -0.16
N GLN A 48 -19.10 -22.91 -0.07
CA GLN A 48 -19.41 -21.97 -1.17
C GLN A 48 -18.19 -21.27 -1.79
N GLN A 49 -16.96 -21.57 -1.36
CA GLN A 49 -15.75 -21.00 -1.96
C GLN A 49 -15.21 -21.75 -3.19
N GLN A 50 -16.08 -22.43 -3.94
CA GLN A 50 -15.70 -23.11 -5.19
C GLN A 50 -16.07 -22.29 -6.43
N GLN A 51 -15.82 -20.97 -6.46
CA GLN A 51 -15.98 -20.21 -7.70
C GLN A 51 -15.29 -18.84 -7.75
N CYS A 52 -14.02 -18.72 -7.36
CA CYS A 52 -13.20 -17.55 -7.73
C CYS A 52 -11.75 -17.99 -7.96
N GLN A 53 -11.46 -18.49 -9.17
CA GLN A 53 -10.06 -18.62 -9.63
C GLN A 53 -9.53 -17.21 -9.99
N PRO A 54 -8.28 -16.86 -9.65
CA PRO A 54 -7.74 -15.54 -9.95
C PRO A 54 -7.42 -15.41 -11.45
N MET A 55 -8.19 -14.57 -12.13
CA MET A 55 -7.99 -14.03 -13.48
C MET A 55 -6.75 -13.09 -13.58
N GLN A 56 -5.64 -13.42 -12.91
CA GLN A 56 -4.47 -12.53 -12.83
C GLN A 56 -3.19 -13.06 -13.49
N LEU A 57 -3.14 -14.32 -13.92
CA LEU A 57 -1.96 -14.84 -14.60
C LEU A 57 -1.84 -14.45 -16.09
N GLN A 58 -2.87 -13.85 -16.71
CA GLN A 58 -2.85 -13.59 -18.16
C GLN A 58 -2.41 -12.17 -18.55
N GLN A 59 -2.39 -11.20 -17.62
CA GLN A 59 -1.93 -9.83 -17.94
C GLN A 59 -0.42 -9.63 -17.78
N GLN A 60 0.30 -10.47 -17.03
CA GLN A 60 1.76 -10.35 -16.90
C GLN A 60 2.54 -10.84 -18.13
N GLN A 61 1.96 -11.72 -18.96
CA GLN A 61 2.68 -12.25 -20.13
C GLN A 61 2.75 -11.27 -21.32
N GLN A 62 1.94 -10.21 -21.37
CA GLN A 62 1.96 -9.27 -22.50
C GLN A 62 2.98 -8.12 -22.36
N GLN A 63 3.57 -7.88 -21.18
CA GLN A 63 4.58 -6.82 -21.02
C GLN A 63 6.03 -7.30 -21.20
N GLN A 64 6.28 -8.61 -21.32
CA GLN A 64 7.65 -9.15 -21.43
C GLN A 64 8.22 -9.18 -22.86
N GLN A 65 7.49 -8.76 -23.89
CA GLN A 65 8.00 -8.78 -25.28
C GLN A 65 8.70 -7.49 -25.76
N GLN A 66 8.96 -6.51 -24.88
CA GLN A 66 9.68 -5.29 -25.27
C GLN A 66 10.77 -4.90 -24.28
N LYS A 67 11.84 -5.71 -24.17
CA LYS A 67 13.20 -5.24 -23.84
C LYS A 67 14.19 -6.40 -23.94
N ALA A 68 14.51 -6.77 -25.18
CA ALA A 68 15.68 -7.57 -25.50
C ALA A 68 16.62 -6.73 -26.36
N SER A 69 17.56 -6.02 -25.73
CA SER A 69 18.91 -5.78 -26.26
C SER A 69 19.75 -4.95 -25.29
N GLY A 70 20.89 -5.51 -24.85
CA GLY A 70 22.04 -4.72 -24.41
C GLY A 70 22.62 -5.06 -23.04
N GLY A 71 23.55 -6.02 -23.01
CA GLY A 71 24.83 -5.91 -22.28
C GLY A 71 24.87 -6.38 -20.82
N ALA A 72 25.73 -7.36 -20.57
CA ALA A 72 26.09 -7.95 -19.27
C ALA A 72 27.23 -7.17 -18.55
N GLU A 73 27.69 -7.76 -17.43
CA GLU A 73 28.76 -7.33 -16.49
C GLU A 73 28.26 -6.27 -15.45
N GLY A 74 28.28 -6.43 -14.13
CA GLY A 74 28.85 -7.42 -13.21
C GLY A 74 29.38 -6.67 -11.98
N LEU A 75 28.77 -6.83 -10.79
CA LEU A 75 29.40 -6.89 -9.45
C LEU A 75 28.36 -6.90 -8.32
N SER A 76 28.40 -7.97 -7.53
CA SER A 76 27.62 -8.18 -6.30
C SER A 76 28.32 -7.57 -5.09
N SER A 77 27.56 -6.92 -4.20
CA SER A 77 27.86 -6.78 -2.77
C SER A 77 26.65 -6.10 -2.10
N ALA A 78 25.67 -6.87 -1.61
CA ALA A 78 25.54 -7.31 -0.21
C ALA A 78 24.81 -6.29 0.67
N THR A 79 23.51 -6.51 0.90
CA THR A 79 22.87 -6.76 2.22
C THR A 79 21.36 -6.98 2.05
N GLY A 80 20.83 -8.11 2.53
CA GLY A 80 19.47 -8.24 3.09
C GLY A 80 18.17 -8.04 2.28
N ASP A 81 18.16 -7.47 1.07
CA ASP A 81 16.91 -6.84 0.57
C ASP A 81 15.88 -7.71 -0.19
N LYS A 82 16.07 -9.03 -0.33
CA LYS A 82 15.22 -9.84 -1.25
C LYS A 82 14.05 -10.58 -0.61
N GLU A 83 14.09 -10.84 0.69
CA GLU A 83 13.05 -11.63 1.37
C GLU A 83 11.91 -10.73 1.88
N ASP A 84 12.23 -9.50 2.29
CA ASP A 84 11.25 -8.52 2.81
C ASP A 84 10.30 -7.99 1.71
N GLU A 85 10.75 -7.91 0.45
CA GLU A 85 9.90 -7.48 -0.67
C GLU A 85 8.81 -8.49 -1.03
N GLN A 86 8.99 -9.78 -0.73
CA GLN A 86 8.06 -10.84 -1.13
C GLN A 86 6.87 -11.01 -0.15
N GLN A 87 6.95 -10.44 1.05
CA GLN A 87 5.88 -10.50 2.05
C GLN A 87 5.02 -9.23 2.12
N ALA A 88 5.44 -8.14 1.45
CA ALA A 88 4.70 -6.89 1.46
C ALA A 88 3.53 -6.93 0.47
N TRP A 89 2.29 -6.86 0.97
CA TRP A 89 1.08 -6.74 0.14
C TRP A 89 1.12 -5.55 -0.83
N CYS A 90 1.85 -4.50 -0.48
CA CYS A 90 2.19 -3.37 -1.33
C CYS A 90 3.68 -3.10 -1.21
N GLY A 91 4.42 -3.28 -2.30
CA GLY A 91 5.83 -2.94 -2.35
C GLY A 91 6.09 -1.43 -2.19
N LEU A 92 7.37 -1.08 -1.97
CA LEU A 92 7.79 0.30 -1.83
C LEU A 92 7.51 1.11 -3.10
N HIS A 93 6.70 2.16 -3.00
CA HIS A 93 6.42 3.06 -4.11
C HIS A 93 6.05 4.46 -3.61
N THR A 94 6.04 5.42 -4.53
CA THR A 94 5.46 6.74 -4.32
C THR A 94 4.22 6.90 -5.18
N ASP A 95 3.17 7.51 -4.65
CA ASP A 95 1.99 7.83 -5.46
C ASP A 95 2.34 8.77 -6.61
N HIS A 96 1.59 8.68 -7.72
CA HIS A 96 1.69 9.62 -8.85
C HIS A 96 0.91 10.93 -8.61
N SER A 97 0.07 10.97 -7.58
CA SER A 97 -0.72 12.15 -7.22
C SER A 97 0.14 13.26 -6.61
N SER A 98 -0.31 14.51 -6.75
CA SER A 98 0.32 15.66 -6.05
C SER A 98 -0.02 15.71 -4.56
N LEU A 99 -1.17 15.13 -4.19
CA LEU A 99 -1.64 14.99 -2.81
C LEU A 99 -2.33 13.64 -2.66
N THR A 100 -1.91 12.83 -1.69
CA THR A 100 -2.60 11.60 -1.31
C THR A 100 -3.08 11.72 0.13
N GLY A 101 -4.36 11.45 0.37
CA GLY A 101 -4.90 11.25 1.72
C GLY A 101 -4.94 9.76 2.06
N LEU A 102 -4.48 9.42 3.26
CA LEU A 102 -4.44 8.06 3.80
C LEU A 102 -5.28 8.01 5.09
N THR A 103 -6.09 6.98 5.24
CA THR A 103 -6.82 6.64 6.46
C THR A 103 -6.11 5.52 7.22
N ALA A 104 -6.36 5.41 8.52
CA ALA A 104 -5.89 4.26 9.29
C ALA A 104 -6.43 2.94 8.72
N ALA A 105 -5.65 1.86 8.89
CA ALA A 105 -6.10 0.52 8.55
C ALA A 105 -7.21 0.07 9.52
N MET A 106 -8.15 -0.69 9.00
CA MET A 106 -9.23 -1.31 9.77
C MET A 106 -9.11 -2.82 9.64
N TYR A 107 -9.16 -3.52 10.77
CA TYR A 107 -9.08 -4.98 10.81
C TYR A 107 -10.44 -5.51 11.22
N LEU A 108 -10.95 -6.49 10.48
CA LEU A 108 -12.27 -7.07 10.68
C LEU A 108 -12.15 -8.55 10.97
N ASP A 109 -12.97 -9.05 11.90
CA ASP A 109 -13.14 -10.49 12.11
C ASP A 109 -14.07 -11.12 11.06
N GLY A 110 -14.25 -12.44 11.12
CA GLY A 110 -15.15 -13.17 10.20
C GLY A 110 -16.64 -12.79 10.32
N GLN A 111 -17.02 -11.99 11.31
CA GLN A 111 -18.38 -11.46 11.49
C GLN A 111 -18.48 -9.98 11.09
N GLY A 112 -17.41 -9.40 10.54
CA GLY A 112 -17.35 -8.00 10.11
C GLY A 112 -17.23 -7.00 11.25
N ARG A 113 -16.82 -7.43 12.46
CA ARG A 113 -16.61 -6.53 13.60
C ARG A 113 -15.16 -6.03 13.60
N GLU A 114 -14.98 -4.75 13.93
CA GLU A 114 -13.65 -4.17 14.08
C GLU A 114 -12.90 -4.81 15.24
N VAL A 115 -11.66 -5.23 14.99
CA VAL A 115 -10.76 -5.85 15.95
C VAL A 115 -9.40 -5.15 15.93
N PRO A 116 -8.59 -5.28 16.99
CA PRO A 116 -7.19 -4.85 16.95
C PRO A 116 -6.42 -5.57 15.84
N SER A 117 -5.33 -4.95 15.35
CA SER A 117 -4.42 -5.59 14.39
C SER A 117 -3.99 -6.97 14.93
N PRO A 118 -4.25 -8.08 14.19
CA PRO A 118 -3.85 -9.41 14.62
C PRO A 118 -2.34 -9.64 14.45
N ASP A 119 -1.70 -8.83 13.61
CA ASP A 119 -0.27 -8.87 13.32
C ASP A 119 0.40 -7.60 13.86
N PRO A 120 1.37 -7.71 14.79
CA PRO A 120 2.10 -6.56 15.33
C PRO A 120 2.96 -5.84 14.28
N GLU A 121 3.43 -6.55 13.26
CA GLU A 121 4.29 -6.03 12.19
C GLU A 121 3.50 -5.42 11.03
N ALA A 122 2.18 -5.66 10.96
CA ALA A 122 1.34 -5.06 9.94
C ALA A 122 1.24 -3.53 10.09
N GLY A 123 1.23 -2.82 8.97
CA GLY A 123 0.95 -1.40 8.95
C GLY A 123 1.57 -0.66 7.77
N LEU A 124 1.51 0.68 7.86
CA LEU A 124 2.12 1.58 6.89
C LEU A 124 3.59 1.84 7.28
N TYR A 125 4.51 1.55 6.37
CA TYR A 125 5.92 1.86 6.53
C TYR A 125 6.33 2.99 5.60
N ILE A 126 7.11 3.93 6.12
CA ILE A 126 7.68 5.05 5.38
C ILE A 126 9.19 4.92 5.43
N ARG A 127 9.84 5.05 4.26
CA ARG A 127 11.29 5.16 4.17
C ARG A 127 11.69 6.61 4.27
N ASP A 128 12.52 6.95 5.24
CA ASP A 128 13.04 8.31 5.40
C ASP A 128 14.21 8.62 4.43
N ARG A 129 14.75 9.84 4.50
CA ARG A 129 15.85 10.27 3.63
C ARG A 129 17.19 9.56 3.90
N SER A 130 17.35 8.96 5.08
CA SER A 130 18.52 8.14 5.39
C SER A 130 18.37 6.71 4.85
N GLY A 131 17.18 6.36 4.36
CA GLY A 131 16.85 5.06 3.83
C GLY A 131 16.28 4.09 4.87
N VAL A 132 16.03 4.57 6.09
CA VAL A 132 15.51 3.77 7.22
C VAL A 132 13.99 3.70 7.14
N PHE A 133 13.44 2.52 7.42
CA PHE A 133 12.00 2.31 7.51
C PHE A 133 11.48 2.69 8.91
N VAL A 134 10.37 3.44 8.92
CA VAL A 134 9.65 3.82 10.13
C VAL A 134 8.19 3.44 9.95
N ARG A 135 7.63 2.72 10.93
CA ARG A 135 6.19 2.41 10.96
C ARG A 135 5.41 3.68 11.30
N ALA A 136 4.56 4.12 10.39
CA ALA A 136 3.74 5.31 10.54
C ALA A 136 2.34 4.94 11.02
N GLY A 137 2.00 5.37 12.25
CA GLY A 137 0.64 5.28 12.78
C GLY A 137 -0.20 6.49 12.36
N ILE A 138 -1.43 6.24 11.90
CA ILE A 138 -2.45 7.28 11.71
C ILE A 138 -3.40 7.18 12.91
N PRO A 139 -3.47 8.21 13.78
CA PRO A 139 -4.37 8.17 14.94
C PRO A 139 -5.84 8.04 14.53
N PRO A 140 -6.71 7.61 15.46
CA PRO A 140 -8.16 7.70 15.28
C PRO A 140 -8.59 9.12 14.90
N ASP A 141 -9.65 9.21 14.10
CA ASP A 141 -10.22 10.48 13.62
C ASP A 141 -9.26 11.40 12.85
N CYS A 142 -8.14 10.85 12.36
CA CYS A 142 -7.14 11.58 11.58
C CYS A 142 -7.02 11.03 10.15
N ILE A 143 -6.63 11.92 9.24
CA ILE A 143 -6.19 11.59 7.88
C ILE A 143 -4.73 12.05 7.76
N ALA A 144 -3.87 11.15 7.29
CA ALA A 144 -2.50 11.51 6.94
C ALA A 144 -2.45 11.99 5.48
N PHE A 145 -1.56 12.94 5.19
CA PHE A 145 -1.35 13.44 3.83
C PHE A 145 0.09 13.22 3.40
N GLN A 146 0.27 12.55 2.26
CA GLN A 146 1.52 12.53 1.52
C GLN A 146 1.47 13.64 0.46
N VAL A 147 2.54 14.45 0.43
CA VAL A 147 2.73 15.53 -0.54
C VAL A 147 3.99 15.23 -1.34
N ARG A 148 3.92 15.45 -2.65
CA ARG A 148 5.09 15.38 -3.55
C ARG A 148 5.68 16.76 -3.81
#